data_AF-C4VBB1-F1
#
_entry.id   AF-C4VBB1-F1
#
_cell.length_a   1.000
_cell.length_b   1.000
_cell.length_c   1.000
_cell.angle_alpha   90.00
_cell.angle_beta   90.00
_cell.angle_gamma   90.00
#
_symmetry.space_group_name_H-M   'P 1'
#
loop_
_entity.id
_entity.type
_entity.pdbx_description
1 polymer ?
#
loop_
_entity_poly.entity_id
_entity_poly.type
_entity_poly.pdbx_seq_one_letter_code
_entity_poly.pdbx_strand_id
1 'polypeptide(L)'
;MGGEGIGVQFDEASICNGKLKPNPSSPLDNKPNVQWLVKDVEEGNFRNFVLKLVLKRKVPTILDMFEERVVPESIIIIDGYPPYPGPLLNLDLAMKW
;
A
#
# COMPACT_ATOMS: atom_id res chain seq x y z
N MET A 1 1.49 9.95 -8.89
CA MET A 1 1.90 10.36 -7.53
C MET A 1 3.38 10.12 -7.40
N GLY A 2 4.06 10.99 -6.67
CA GLY A 2 5.50 10.91 -6.48
C GLY A 2 6.29 11.52 -7.65
N GLY A 3 7.55 11.12 -7.73
CA GLY A 3 8.61 11.69 -8.54
C GLY A 3 9.91 11.75 -7.73
N GLU A 4 11.01 12.14 -8.36
CA GLU A 4 12.32 12.22 -7.70
C GLU A 4 12.24 12.99 -6.36
N GLY A 5 12.64 12.33 -5.27
CA GLY A 5 12.63 12.91 -3.93
C GLY A 5 11.25 13.07 -3.27
N ILE A 6 10.17 12.62 -3.92
CA ILE A 6 8.80 12.69 -3.37
C ILE A 6 8.40 11.34 -2.80
N GLY A 7 7.99 11.34 -1.53
CA GLY A 7 7.43 10.20 -0.84
C GLY A 7 6.01 9.85 -1.30
N VAL A 8 5.71 8.57 -1.43
CA VAL A 8 4.36 8.05 -1.56
C VAL A 8 4.15 7.01 -0.46
N GLN A 9 3.27 7.32 0.49
CA GLN A 9 2.96 6.44 1.60
C GLN A 9 1.81 5.51 1.24
N PHE A 10 2.01 4.22 1.53
CA PHE A 10 1.03 3.17 1.37
C PHE A 10 0.60 2.65 2.74
N ASP A 11 -0.70 2.42 2.89
CA ASP A 11 -1.30 1.90 4.12
C ASP A 11 -2.52 1.04 3.81
N GLU A 12 -2.83 0.10 4.70
CA GLU A 12 -3.91 -0.86 4.53
C GLU A 12 -4.86 -0.89 5.72
N ALA A 13 -6.16 -0.91 5.41
CA ALA A 13 -7.20 -1.30 6.35
C ALA A 13 -7.92 -2.55 5.84
N SER A 14 -8.50 -3.34 6.73
CA SER A 14 -9.34 -4.47 6.32
C SER A 14 -10.80 -4.25 6.72
N ILE A 15 -11.73 -4.68 5.89
CA ILE A 15 -13.14 -4.81 6.22
C ILE A 15 -13.41 -6.30 6.42
N CYS A 16 -13.73 -6.68 7.65
CA CYS A 16 -14.03 -8.07 8.00
C CYS A 16 -15.44 -8.13 8.58
N ASN A 17 -16.34 -8.90 7.96
CA ASN A 17 -17.74 -9.02 8.39
C ASN A 17 -18.44 -7.65 8.57
N GLY A 18 -18.25 -6.74 7.61
CA GLY A 18 -18.82 -5.39 7.64
C GLY A 18 -18.19 -4.43 8.67
N LYS A 19 -17.12 -4.84 9.37
CA LYS A 19 -16.41 -3.99 10.32
C LYS A 19 -15.06 -3.58 9.76
N LEU A 20 -14.81 -2.27 9.75
CA LEU A 20 -13.49 -1.71 9.44
C LEU A 20 -12.51 -2.01 10.59
N LYS A 21 -11.35 -2.53 10.23
CA LYS A 21 -10.20 -2.77 11.09
C LYS A 21 -9.02 -1.96 10.56
N PRO A 22 -8.70 -0.81 11.16
CA PRO A 22 -7.48 -0.08 10.85
C PRO A 22 -6.27 -0.90 11.32
N ASN A 23 -5.15 -0.77 10.61
CA ASN A 23 -3.83 -1.31 10.97
C ASN A 23 -3.89 -2.79 11.41
N PRO A 24 -4.36 -3.70 10.54
CA PRO A 24 -4.51 -5.10 10.90
C PRO A 24 -3.15 -5.74 11.19
N SER A 25 -2.93 -6.15 12.43
CA SER A 25 -1.67 -6.73 12.91
C SER A 25 -1.35 -8.17 12.44
N SER A 26 -2.26 -8.81 11.69
CA SER A 26 -2.09 -10.19 11.19
C SER A 26 -2.66 -10.32 9.77
N PRO A 27 -2.06 -11.15 8.88
CA PRO A 27 -2.50 -11.23 7.51
C PRO A 27 -3.83 -11.96 7.50
N LEU A 28 -4.92 -11.24 7.28
CA LEU A 28 -6.27 -11.81 7.19
C LEU A 28 -6.58 -12.32 5.78
N ASP A 29 -5.56 -12.45 4.92
CA ASP A 29 -5.67 -12.69 3.48
C ASP A 29 -6.39 -13.99 3.12
N ASN A 30 -6.38 -14.98 4.01
CA ASN A 30 -7.03 -16.27 3.84
C ASN A 30 -8.39 -16.40 4.55
N LYS A 31 -8.84 -15.36 5.25
CA LYS A 31 -10.09 -15.39 6.01
C LYS A 31 -11.26 -15.05 5.09
N PRO A 32 -12.36 -15.83 5.11
CA PRO A 32 -13.55 -15.49 4.35
C PRO A 32 -14.16 -14.15 4.84
N ASN A 33 -14.82 -13.44 3.92
CA ASN A 33 -15.46 -12.15 4.17
C ASN A 33 -14.50 -11.04 4.63
N VAL A 34 -13.23 -11.14 4.21
CA VAL A 34 -12.25 -10.07 4.35
C VAL A 34 -12.06 -9.39 3.00
N GLN A 35 -12.16 -8.07 3.01
CA GLN A 35 -11.79 -7.18 1.92
C GLN A 35 -10.75 -6.21 2.45
N TRP A 36 -9.87 -5.74 1.59
CA TRP A 36 -8.81 -4.80 1.94
C TRP A 36 -9.09 -3.45 1.31
N LEU A 37 -8.85 -2.39 2.05
CA LEU A 37 -8.77 -1.02 1.57
C LEU A 37 -7.30 -0.66 1.56
N VAL A 38 -6.75 -0.45 0.38
CA VAL A 38 -5.37 -0.02 0.19
C VAL A 38 -5.41 1.45 -0.17
N LYS A 39 -4.60 2.24 0.52
CA LYS A 39 -4.50 3.69 0.35
C LYS A 39 -3.08 4.06 -0.03
N ASP A 40 -2.96 4.97 -0.99
CA ASP A 40 -1.72 5.64 -1.36
C ASP A 40 -1.88 7.16 -1.24
N VAL A 41 -0.88 7.83 -0.67
CA VAL A 41 -0.86 9.27 -0.41
C VAL A 41 0.50 9.84 -0.76
N GLU A 42 0.50 10.92 -1.54
CA GLU A 42 1.71 11.70 -1.80
C GLU A 42 2.12 12.54 -0.58
N GLU A 43 3.38 12.42 -0.17
CA GLU A 43 3.96 13.18 0.92
C GLU A 43 3.93 14.68 0.61
N GLY A 44 3.46 15.49 1.56
CA GLY A 44 3.32 16.94 1.38
C GLY A 44 2.12 17.37 0.53
N ASN A 45 1.39 16.44 -0.10
CA ASN A 45 0.21 16.75 -0.92
C ASN A 45 -1.01 15.88 -0.55
N PHE A 46 -1.69 16.28 0.54
CA PHE A 46 -2.85 15.56 1.08
C PHE A 46 -4.07 15.49 0.16
N ARG A 47 -4.08 16.19 -0.99
CA ARG A 47 -5.16 16.11 -1.97
C ARG A 47 -4.93 15.03 -3.01
N ASN A 48 -3.70 14.55 -3.14
CA ASN A 48 -3.35 13.47 -4.06
C ASN A 48 -3.32 12.17 -3.26
N PHE A 49 -4.48 11.51 -3.19
CA PHE A 49 -4.61 10.20 -2.57
C PHE A 49 -5.56 9.31 -3.34
N VAL A 50 -5.40 8.02 -3.16
CA VAL A 50 -6.22 7.00 -3.78
C VAL A 50 -6.61 5.98 -2.72
N LEU A 51 -7.81 5.42 -2.89
CA LEU A 51 -8.33 4.36 -2.06
C LEU A 51 -8.90 3.27 -2.98
N LYS A 52 -8.37 2.05 -2.90
CA LYS A 52 -8.79 0.92 -3.72
C LYS A 52 -9.27 -0.22 -2.84
N LEU A 53 -10.43 -0.79 -3.19
CA LEU A 53 -10.92 -2.02 -2.57
C LEU A 53 -10.27 -3.22 -3.26
N VAL A 54 -9.57 -4.05 -2.48
CA VAL A 54 -8.83 -5.23 -2.93
C VAL A 54 -9.43 -6.46 -2.24
N LEU A 55 -10.03 -7.36 -3.03
CA LEU A 55 -10.66 -8.57 -2.49
C LEU A 55 -9.64 -9.61 -2.01
N LYS A 56 -8.43 -9.61 -2.59
CA LYS A 56 -7.33 -10.50 -2.22
C LYS A 56 -6.03 -9.70 -2.23
N ARG A 57 -5.53 -9.39 -1.04
CA ARG A 57 -4.25 -8.70 -0.87
C ARG A 57 -3.13 -9.71 -1.08
N LYS A 58 -2.59 -9.71 -2.29
CA LYS A 58 -1.43 -10.51 -2.71
C LYS A 58 -0.40 -9.56 -3.32
N VAL A 59 0.85 -10.00 -3.37
CA VAL A 59 1.95 -9.30 -4.04
C VAL A 59 1.53 -8.69 -5.38
N PRO A 60 0.92 -9.43 -6.35
CA PRO A 60 0.64 -8.88 -7.66
C PRO A 60 -0.40 -7.75 -7.61
N THR A 61 -1.47 -7.91 -6.82
CA THR A 61 -2.52 -6.88 -6.70
C THR A 61 -1.98 -5.59 -6.10
N ILE A 62 -1.00 -5.69 -5.22
CA ILE A 62 -0.32 -4.55 -4.60
C ILE A 62 0.69 -3.93 -5.59
N LEU A 63 1.42 -4.74 -6.36
CA LEU A 63 2.30 -4.29 -7.45
C LEU A 63 1.57 -3.52 -8.54
N ASP A 64 0.43 -4.01 -9.01
CA ASP A 64 -0.39 -3.33 -10.01
C ASP A 64 -0.76 -1.90 -9.56
N MET A 65 -0.99 -1.70 -8.25
CA MET A 65 -1.28 -0.36 -7.71
C MET A 65 -0.08 0.58 -7.79
N PHE A 66 1.14 0.06 -7.58
CA PHE A 66 2.37 0.85 -7.72
C PHE A 66 2.58 1.25 -9.18
N GLU A 67 2.57 0.28 -10.10
CA GLU A 67 2.87 0.51 -11.51
C GLU A 67 1.87 1.44 -12.20
N GLU A 68 0.59 1.39 -11.83
CA GLU A 68 -0.44 2.24 -12.42
C GLU A 68 -0.31 3.73 -12.03
N ARG A 69 0.25 4.05 -10.86
CA ARG A 69 0.04 5.37 -10.23
C ARG A 69 1.27 6.05 -9.66
N VAL A 70 2.32 5.30 -9.36
CA VAL A 70 3.56 5.84 -8.82
C VAL A 70 4.51 6.12 -9.98
N VAL A 71 4.99 7.37 -10.05
CA VAL A 71 5.98 7.75 -11.05
C VAL A 71 7.29 7.03 -10.71
N PRO A 72 8.08 6.57 -11.70
CA PRO A 72 9.43 6.07 -11.44
C PRO A 72 10.26 7.03 -10.57
N GLU A 73 11.23 6.49 -9.81
CA GLU A 73 12.12 7.27 -8.92
C GLU A 73 11.44 7.92 -7.70
N SER A 74 10.15 7.62 -7.46
CA SER A 74 9.48 7.97 -6.21
C SER A 74 10.04 7.21 -5.02
N ILE A 75 10.02 7.84 -3.85
CA ILE A 75 10.32 7.18 -2.58
C ILE A 75 9.05 6.48 -2.10
N ILE A 76 9.06 5.15 -2.00
CA ILE A 76 7.92 4.41 -1.47
C ILE A 76 8.07 4.27 0.04
N ILE A 77 7.03 4.63 0.79
CA ILE A 77 6.96 4.51 2.24
C ILE A 77 5.89 3.46 2.57
N ILE A 78 6.30 2.36 3.22
CA ILE A 78 5.43 1.27 3.66
C ILE A 78 5.64 1.01 5.15
N ASP A 79 4.65 0.42 5.80
CA ASP A 79 4.68 0.05 7.23
C ASP A 79 5.48 -1.25 7.53
N GLY A 80 6.07 -1.87 6.49
CA GLY A 80 6.86 -3.10 6.60
C GLY A 80 6.04 -4.38 6.65
N TYR A 81 4.73 -4.33 6.39
CA TYR A 81 3.85 -5.47 6.55
C TYR A 81 3.80 -6.37 5.28
N PRO A 82 3.95 -7.71 5.36
CA PRO A 82 3.75 -8.58 4.18
C PRO A 82 2.34 -8.34 3.59
N PRO A 83 2.14 -8.23 2.26
CA PRO A 83 2.90 -8.89 1.21
C PRO A 83 3.68 -7.92 0.32
N TYR A 84 4.12 -6.76 0.82
CA TYR A 84 5.01 -5.91 0.01
C TYR A 84 6.21 -6.75 -0.46
N PRO A 85 6.39 -6.96 -1.78
CA PRO A 85 7.43 -7.85 -2.25
C PRO A 85 8.78 -7.28 -1.87
N GLY A 86 9.65 -8.11 -1.28
CA GLY A 86 11.07 -7.81 -1.12
C GLY A 86 11.71 -7.19 -2.38
N PRO A 87 11.35 -7.61 -3.61
CA PRO A 87 11.78 -6.96 -4.85
C PRO A 87 11.44 -5.46 -5.05
N LEU A 88 10.61 -4.82 -4.23
CA LEU A 88 10.53 -3.34 -4.21
C LEU A 88 11.87 -2.69 -3.82
N LEU A 89 12.84 -3.47 -3.33
CA LEU A 89 14.25 -3.11 -3.07
C LEU A 89 15.03 -2.59 -4.30
N ASN A 90 14.48 -2.65 -5.52
CA ASN A 90 15.08 -2.02 -6.72
C ASN A 90 14.51 -0.63 -7.06
N LEU A 91 13.46 -0.16 -6.37
CA LEU A 91 13.22 1.28 -6.23
C LEU A 91 13.99 1.71 -4.97
N ASP A 92 14.67 2.84 -4.99
CA ASP A 92 15.37 3.40 -3.83
C ASP A 92 14.39 3.61 -2.66
N LEU A 93 14.21 2.57 -1.84
CA LEU A 93 13.37 2.56 -0.65
C LEU A 93 14.17 3.18 0.50
N ALA A 94 13.87 4.44 0.81
CA ALA A 94 14.22 5.00 2.11
C ALA A 94 13.32 4.37 3.18
N MET A 95 13.71 3.20 3.72
CA MET A 95 13.08 2.67 4.93
C MET A 95 13.42 3.59 6.11
N LYS A 96 12.52 4.53 6.44
CA LYS A 96 12.57 5.25 7.71
C LYS A 96 11.93 4.39 8.79
N TRP A 97 12.75 3.95 9.74
CA TRP A 97 12.35 3.29 10.99
C TRP A 97 11.93 4.34 12.02
#